data_AF-W4HM44-F1
#
_entry.id   AF-W4HM44-F1
#
_cell.length_a   1.000
_cell.length_b   1.000
_cell.length_c   1.000
_cell.angle_alpha   90.00
_cell.angle_beta   90.00
_cell.angle_gamma   90.00
#
_symmetry.space_group_name_H-M   'P 1'
#
loop_
_entity.id
_entity.type
_entity.pdbx_description
1 polymer ?
#
loop_
_entity_poly.entity_id
_entity_poly.type
_entity_poly.pdbx_seq_one_letter_code
_entity_poly.pdbx_strand_id
1 'polypeptide(L)'
;MEQARSRQPPADKSLRVEAEGALRDHADLVASLRGAAIDSASAPWAAEICRMSCATFDMRLARLATHGVSAPELARAADLHTALRERAFEIAELIRTGRARRALEAMEAGSFAREARSMEALLRKWLVAERSPCHAGPTRTVEA
;
A
#
# COMPACT_ATOMS: atom_id res chain seq x y z
N MET A 1 8.39 -17.00 38.60
CA MET A 1 7.41 -16.91 37.49
C MET A 1 7.94 -15.86 36.53
N GLU A 2 8.65 -16.28 35.48
CA GLU A 2 9.19 -15.36 34.47
C GLU A 2 8.06 -14.84 33.59
N GLN A 3 7.81 -13.53 33.65
CA GLN A 3 6.93 -12.84 32.71
C GLN A 3 7.55 -12.95 31.32
N ALA A 4 6.88 -13.67 30.42
CA ALA A 4 7.13 -13.62 29.00
C ALA A 4 6.84 -12.18 28.52
N ARG A 5 7.87 -11.32 28.55
CA ARG A 5 7.85 -10.03 27.85
C ARG A 5 7.57 -10.32 26.39
N SER A 6 6.36 -9.94 25.96
CA SER A 6 5.92 -9.99 24.57
C SER A 6 7.04 -9.41 23.70
N ARG A 7 7.68 -10.27 22.91
CA ARG A 7 8.72 -9.88 21.95
C ARG A 7 8.01 -9.20 20.77
N GLN A 8 7.43 -8.05 21.02
CA GLN A 8 6.98 -7.17 19.95
C GLN A 8 8.23 -6.84 19.14
N PRO A 9 8.24 -7.07 17.81
CA PRO A 9 9.38 -6.71 17.00
C PRO A 9 9.66 -5.21 17.21
N PRO A 10 10.92 -4.76 17.13
CA PRO A 10 11.21 -3.33 17.15
C PRO A 10 10.31 -2.64 16.12
N ALA A 11 9.74 -1.49 16.48
CA ALA A 11 8.75 -0.78 15.65
C ALA A 11 9.25 -0.61 14.20
N ASP A 12 10.55 -0.38 14.04
CA ASP A 12 11.26 -0.24 12.76
C ASP A 12 11.23 -1.50 11.89
N LYS A 13 11.19 -2.70 12.47
CA LYS A 13 11.07 -3.94 11.67
C LYS A 13 9.62 -4.19 11.24
N SER A 14 8.66 -3.67 12.00
CA SER A 14 7.23 -3.89 11.75
C SER A 14 6.71 -2.93 10.68
N LEU A 15 7.13 -1.65 10.73
CA LEU A 15 6.85 -0.66 9.68
C LEU A 15 7.34 -1.16 8.32
N ARG A 16 8.59 -1.64 8.25
CA ARG A 16 9.17 -2.20 7.03
C ARG A 16 8.35 -3.32 6.41
N VAL A 17 8.00 -4.31 7.23
CA VAL A 17 7.26 -5.50 6.79
C VAL A 17 5.89 -5.11 6.25
N GLU A 18 5.21 -4.18 6.91
CA GLU A 18 3.89 -3.73 6.48
C GLU A 18 3.96 -2.84 5.23
N ALA A 19 4.96 -1.98 5.10
CA ALA A 19 5.15 -1.13 3.92
C ALA A 19 5.58 -1.95 2.67
N GLU A 20 6.51 -2.91 2.83
CA GLU A 20 6.87 -3.87 1.78
C GLU A 20 5.67 -4.74 1.38
N GLY A 21 4.86 -5.17 2.36
CA GLY A 21 3.62 -5.89 2.12
C GLY A 21 2.60 -5.08 1.34
N ALA A 22 2.35 -3.83 1.74
CA ALA A 22 1.43 -2.92 1.06
C ALA A 22 1.86 -2.64 -0.39
N LEU A 23 3.17 -2.49 -0.63
CA LEU A 23 3.71 -2.35 -1.99
C LEU A 23 3.44 -3.58 -2.86
N ARG A 24 3.62 -4.78 -2.30
CA ARG A 24 3.36 -6.03 -3.01
C ARG A 24 1.88 -6.20 -3.33
N ASP A 25 1.01 -6.02 -2.35
CA ASP A 25 -0.44 -6.15 -2.53
C ASP A 25 -0.95 -5.16 -3.59
N HIS A 26 -0.38 -3.94 -3.62
CA HIS A 26 -0.69 -2.95 -4.65
C HIS A 26 -0.23 -3.39 -6.04
N ALA A 27 1.01 -3.87 -6.17
CA ALA A 27 1.54 -4.36 -7.45
C ALA A 27 0.75 -5.57 -7.98
N ASP A 28 0.38 -6.50 -7.09
CA ASP A 28 -0.37 -7.70 -7.42
C ASP A 28 -1.79 -7.36 -7.88
N LEU A 29 -2.45 -6.37 -7.27
CA LEU A 29 -3.75 -5.86 -7.73
C LEU A 29 -3.66 -5.30 -9.16
N VAL A 30 -2.68 -4.43 -9.42
CA VAL A 30 -2.49 -3.82 -10.75
C VAL A 30 -2.20 -4.90 -11.80
N ALA A 31 -1.32 -5.84 -11.48
CA ALA A 31 -0.98 -6.95 -12.38
C ALA A 31 -2.20 -7.86 -12.65
N SER A 32 -2.98 -8.17 -11.62
CA SER A 32 -4.17 -9.03 -11.73
C SER A 32 -5.25 -8.39 -12.60
N LEU A 33 -5.55 -7.11 -12.39
CA LEU A 33 -6.52 -6.37 -13.21
C LEU A 33 -6.05 -6.26 -14.67
N ARG A 34 -4.75 -6.01 -14.89
CA ARG A 34 -4.18 -5.96 -16.23
C ARG A 34 -4.26 -7.30 -16.94
N GLY A 35 -3.87 -8.39 -16.27
CA GLY A 35 -3.99 -9.75 -16.80
C GLY A 35 -5.43 -10.10 -17.14
N ALA A 36 -6.38 -9.81 -16.23
CA ALA A 36 -7.80 -10.01 -16.45
C ALA A 36 -8.33 -9.28 -17.71
N ALA A 37 -7.86 -8.06 -17.93
CA ALA A 37 -8.25 -7.25 -19.08
C ALA A 37 -7.56 -7.68 -20.40
N ILE A 38 -6.41 -8.34 -20.34
CA ILE A 38 -5.72 -8.87 -21.53
C ILE A 38 -6.30 -10.23 -21.93
N ASP A 39 -6.48 -11.12 -20.95
CA ASP A 39 -6.74 -12.54 -21.18
C ASP A 39 -8.22 -12.86 -21.41
N SER A 40 -9.14 -11.98 -21.00
CA SER A 40 -10.57 -12.25 -21.10
C SER A 40 -11.38 -11.08 -21.63
N ALA A 41 -12.37 -11.40 -22.47
CA ALA A 41 -13.44 -10.47 -22.78
C ALA A 41 -14.23 -10.10 -21.51
N SER A 42 -14.49 -11.07 -20.62
CA SER A 42 -15.13 -10.85 -19.32
C SER A 42 -14.48 -11.66 -18.19
N ALA A 43 -14.09 -11.00 -17.10
CA ALA A 43 -13.56 -11.67 -15.91
C ALA A 43 -14.48 -11.40 -14.70
N PRO A 44 -15.44 -12.31 -14.39
CA PRO A 44 -16.40 -12.09 -13.31
C PRO A 44 -15.75 -11.98 -11.93
N TRP A 45 -14.55 -12.55 -11.78
CA TRP A 45 -13.75 -12.51 -10.56
C TRP A 45 -12.98 -11.19 -10.35
N ALA A 46 -12.89 -10.31 -11.34
CA ALA A 46 -12.09 -9.07 -11.23
C ALA A 46 -12.55 -8.18 -10.06
N ALA A 47 -13.86 -8.08 -9.84
CA ALA A 47 -14.44 -7.31 -8.73
C ALA A 47 -14.15 -7.95 -7.36
N GLU A 48 -14.03 -9.28 -7.29
CA GLU A 48 -13.68 -10.00 -6.06
C GLU A 48 -12.21 -9.77 -5.70
N ILE A 49 -11.30 -9.89 -6.67
CA ILE A 49 -9.87 -9.60 -6.44
C ILE A 49 -9.68 -8.16 -5.97
N CYS A 50 -10.36 -7.20 -6.61
CA CYS A 50 -10.31 -5.80 -6.16
C CYS A 50 -10.78 -5.65 -4.70
N ARG A 51 -11.90 -6.29 -4.31
CA ARG A 51 -12.39 -6.28 -2.92
C ARG A 51 -11.37 -6.84 -1.94
N MET A 52 -10.82 -8.03 -2.23
CA MET A 52 -9.88 -8.71 -1.34
C MET A 52 -8.55 -7.94 -1.20
N SER A 53 -8.00 -7.44 -2.30
CA SER A 53 -6.77 -6.66 -2.29
C SER A 53 -6.94 -5.34 -1.52
N CYS A 54 -8.08 -4.66 -1.68
CA CYS A 54 -8.36 -3.42 -0.92
C CYS A 54 -8.51 -3.70 0.57
N ALA A 55 -9.24 -4.75 0.95
CA ALA A 55 -9.38 -5.13 2.37
C ALA A 55 -8.02 -5.47 3.02
N THR A 56 -7.14 -6.15 2.27
CA THR A 56 -5.78 -6.45 2.76
C THR A 56 -4.97 -5.17 2.94
N PHE A 57 -5.08 -4.24 1.98
CA PHE A 57 -4.41 -2.94 2.05
C PHE A 57 -4.91 -2.08 3.22
N ASP A 58 -6.23 -2.03 3.46
CA ASP A 58 -6.84 -1.36 4.60
C ASP A 58 -6.29 -1.89 5.94
N MET A 59 -6.18 -3.22 6.08
CA MET A 59 -5.59 -3.84 7.26
C MET A 59 -4.13 -3.43 7.45
N ARG A 60 -3.35 -3.32 6.38
CA ARG A 60 -1.95 -2.88 6.45
C ARG A 60 -1.82 -1.40 6.79
N LEU A 61 -2.64 -0.53 6.20
CA LEU A 61 -2.68 0.89 6.57
C LEU A 61 -2.99 1.07 8.05
N ALA A 62 -3.96 0.31 8.58
CA ALA A 62 -4.28 0.33 10.00
C ALA A 62 -3.08 -0.11 10.86
N ARG A 63 -2.29 -1.09 10.43
CA ARG A 63 -1.06 -1.50 11.12
C ARG A 63 0.05 -0.46 11.02
N LEU A 64 0.25 0.13 9.84
CA LEU A 64 1.22 1.21 9.62
C LEU A 64 0.94 2.41 10.54
N ALA A 65 -0.34 2.70 10.82
CA ALA A 65 -0.72 3.73 11.79
C ALA A 65 -0.20 3.45 13.21
N THR A 66 0.08 2.20 13.56
CA THR A 66 0.64 1.81 14.87
C THR A 66 2.17 1.87 14.93
N HIS A 67 2.84 2.17 13.81
CA HIS A 67 4.31 2.07 13.68
C HIS A 67 5.02 3.42 13.47
N GLY A 68 4.52 4.50 14.10
CA GLY A 68 5.24 5.78 14.14
C GLY A 68 5.15 6.62 12.86
N VAL A 69 4.29 6.23 11.90
CA VAL A 69 3.95 7.08 10.76
C VAL A 69 3.19 8.31 11.25
N SER A 70 3.57 9.49 10.76
CA SER A 70 2.91 10.74 11.16
C SER A 70 1.45 10.79 10.69
N ALA A 71 0.56 11.41 11.48
CA ALA A 71 -0.85 11.55 11.13
C ALA A 71 -1.10 12.19 9.73
N PRO A 72 -0.34 13.22 9.29
CA PRO A 72 -0.49 13.76 7.94
C PRO A 72 -0.09 12.77 6.83
N GLU A 73 0.92 11.93 7.07
CA GLU A 73 1.34 10.92 6.09
C GLU A 73 0.33 9.77 6.00
N LEU A 74 -0.27 9.38 7.12
CA LEU A 74 -1.38 8.41 7.15
C LEU A 74 -2.62 8.95 6.43
N ALA A 75 -2.98 10.21 6.65
CA ALA A 75 -4.10 10.85 5.95
C ALA A 75 -3.86 10.86 4.43
N ARG A 76 -2.66 11.24 4.00
CA ARG A 76 -2.29 11.20 2.57
C ARG A 76 -2.34 9.79 2.00
N ALA A 77 -1.94 8.77 2.76
CA ALA A 77 -2.03 7.38 2.33
C ALA A 77 -3.49 6.92 2.21
N ALA A 78 -4.34 7.28 3.17
CA ALA A 78 -5.77 6.97 3.14
C ALA A 78 -6.48 7.61 1.93
N ASP A 79 -6.15 8.87 1.62
CA ASP A 79 -6.71 9.58 0.46
C ASP A 79 -6.29 8.92 -0.86
N LEU A 80 -5.00 8.61 -1.00
CA LEU A 80 -4.46 7.90 -2.17
C LEU A 80 -5.07 6.50 -2.30
N HIS A 81 -5.25 5.79 -1.18
CA HIS A 81 -5.87 4.47 -1.18
C HIS A 81 -7.33 4.54 -1.61
N THR A 82 -8.08 5.51 -1.11
CA THR A 82 -9.49 5.71 -1.47
C THR A 82 -9.63 5.98 -2.96
N ALA A 83 -8.83 6.89 -3.51
CA ALA A 83 -8.83 7.18 -4.94
C ALA A 83 -8.45 5.96 -5.79
N LEU A 84 -7.41 5.22 -5.39
CA LEU A 84 -6.99 3.99 -6.04
C LEU A 84 -8.08 2.92 -6.03
N ARG A 85 -8.75 2.75 -4.88
CA ARG A 85 -9.82 1.80 -4.68
C ARG A 85 -10.97 2.10 -5.64
N GLU A 86 -11.46 3.34 -5.66
CA GLU A 86 -12.56 3.75 -6.54
C GLU A 86 -12.24 3.46 -8.02
N ARG A 87 -11.03 3.82 -8.47
CA ARG A 87 -10.59 3.55 -9.84
C ARG A 87 -10.41 2.07 -10.13
N ALA A 88 -9.84 1.31 -9.19
CA ALA A 88 -9.68 -0.14 -9.34
C ALA A 88 -11.03 -0.84 -9.45
N PHE A 89 -12.06 -0.38 -8.72
CA PHE A 89 -13.43 -0.88 -8.86
C PHE A 89 -14.05 -0.54 -10.21
N GLU A 90 -13.89 0.69 -10.71
CA GLU A 90 -14.34 1.07 -12.06
C GLU A 90 -13.69 0.18 -13.13
N ILE A 91 -12.38 -0.04 -13.04
CA ILE A 91 -11.63 -0.93 -13.95
C ILE A 91 -12.15 -2.37 -13.85
N ALA A 92 -12.30 -2.89 -12.63
CA ALA A 92 -12.80 -4.24 -12.38
C ALA A 92 -14.21 -4.43 -12.95
N GLU A 93 -15.07 -3.41 -12.86
CA GLU A 93 -16.43 -3.42 -13.40
C GLU A 93 -16.43 -3.40 -14.93
N LEU A 94 -15.55 -2.62 -15.55
CA LEU A 94 -15.36 -2.65 -17.01
C LEU A 94 -14.91 -4.04 -17.47
N ILE A 95 -13.98 -4.68 -16.77
CA ILE A 95 -13.52 -6.05 -17.08
C ILE A 95 -14.67 -7.05 -16.89
N ARG A 96 -15.41 -6.95 -15.78
CA ARG A 96 -16.54 -7.83 -15.46
C ARG A 96 -17.63 -7.80 -16.55
N THR A 97 -17.85 -6.63 -17.14
CA THR A 97 -18.94 -6.37 -18.10
C THR A 97 -18.56 -6.53 -19.56
N GLY A 98 -17.39 -7.10 -19.89
CA GLY A 98 -17.04 -7.33 -21.29
C GLY A 98 -16.16 -6.24 -21.93
N ARG A 99 -15.79 -5.19 -21.18
CA ARG A 99 -15.21 -3.94 -21.69
C ARG A 99 -13.71 -3.85 -21.42
N ALA A 100 -13.00 -4.96 -21.61
CA ALA A 100 -11.56 -5.12 -21.42
C ALA A 100 -10.71 -3.97 -22.02
N ARG A 101 -10.98 -3.56 -23.26
CA ARG A 101 -10.26 -2.45 -23.90
C ARG A 101 -10.41 -1.12 -23.14
N ARG A 102 -11.63 -0.78 -22.70
CA ARG A 102 -11.87 0.43 -21.90
C ARG A 102 -11.21 0.34 -20.53
N ALA A 103 -11.13 -0.86 -19.97
CA ALA A 103 -10.41 -1.10 -18.72
C ALA A 103 -8.91 -0.85 -18.88
N LEU A 104 -8.30 -1.31 -19.99
CA LEU A 104 -6.90 -1.01 -20.34
C LEU A 104 -6.69 0.49 -20.54
N GLU A 105 -7.57 1.15 -21.31
CA GLU A 105 -7.53 2.60 -21.50
C GLU A 105 -7.64 3.36 -20.17
N ALA A 106 -8.49 2.91 -19.23
CA ALA A 106 -8.62 3.49 -17.89
C ALA A 106 -7.39 3.21 -16.99
N MET A 107 -6.73 2.05 -17.13
CA MET A 107 -5.47 1.75 -16.43
C MET A 107 -4.32 2.60 -16.94
N GLU A 108 -4.27 2.85 -18.25
CA GLU A 108 -3.26 3.69 -18.90
C GLU A 108 -3.58 5.19 -18.77
N ALA A 109 -4.85 5.54 -18.57
CA ALA A 109 -5.26 6.90 -18.29
C ALA A 109 -4.49 7.42 -17.08
N GLY A 110 -4.01 8.66 -17.22
CA GLY A 110 -3.04 9.24 -16.30
C GLY A 110 -3.52 9.45 -14.86
N SER A 111 -4.75 9.07 -14.51
CA SER A 111 -5.38 9.16 -13.19
C SER A 111 -5.57 7.81 -12.47
N PHE A 112 -5.11 6.69 -13.02
CA PHE A 112 -4.95 5.46 -12.22
C PHE A 112 -3.46 5.24 -11.96
N ALA A 113 -2.67 5.33 -13.04
CA ALA A 113 -1.23 5.18 -12.98
C ALA A 113 -0.52 6.24 -12.12
N ARG A 114 -1.08 7.45 -11.99
CA ARG A 114 -0.47 8.53 -11.18
C ARG A 114 -0.68 8.29 -9.69
N GLU A 115 -1.87 7.89 -9.26
CA GLU A 115 -2.16 7.62 -7.86
C GLU A 115 -1.50 6.31 -7.43
N ALA A 116 -1.37 5.33 -8.33
CA ALA A 116 -0.55 4.13 -8.11
C ALA A 116 0.92 4.48 -7.84
N ARG A 117 1.54 5.30 -8.71
CA ARG A 117 2.90 5.80 -8.50
C ARG A 117 3.03 6.66 -7.25
N SER A 118 2.01 7.45 -6.92
CA SER A 118 2.02 8.32 -5.72
C SER A 118 1.98 7.49 -4.44
N MET A 119 1.17 6.42 -4.42
CA MET A 119 1.13 5.45 -3.33
C MET A 119 2.47 4.71 -3.22
N GLU A 120 3.01 4.23 -4.34
CA GLU A 120 4.31 3.56 -4.37
C GLU A 120 5.43 4.48 -3.82
N ALA A 121 5.47 5.73 -4.25
CA ALA A 121 6.45 6.71 -3.79
C ALA A 121 6.32 6.97 -2.28
N LEU A 122 5.09 7.06 -1.75
CA LEU A 122 4.84 7.25 -0.33
C LEU A 122 5.33 6.06 0.49
N LEU A 123 4.98 4.84 0.09
CA LEU A 123 5.42 3.61 0.76
C LEU A 123 6.95 3.45 0.70
N ARG A 124 7.57 3.75 -0.44
CA ARG A 124 9.04 3.74 -0.59
C ARG A 124 9.71 4.78 0.29
N LYS A 125 9.11 5.96 0.46
CA LYS A 125 9.64 7.00 1.37
C LYS A 125 9.72 6.48 2.80
N TRP A 126 8.70 5.77 3.28
CA TRP A 126 8.70 5.17 4.62
C TRP A 126 9.81 4.13 4.79
N LEU A 127 10.05 3.30 3.76
CA LEU A 127 11.17 2.32 3.76
C LEU A 127 12.56 2.98 3.78
N VAL A 128 12.70 4.17 3.17
CA VAL A 128 13.98 4.90 3.15
C VAL A 128 14.21 5.65 4.48
N ALA A 129 13.15 6.18 5.10
CA ALA A 129 13.24 6.85 6.39
C ALA A 129 13.82 5.91 7.48
N GLU A 130 13.49 4.62 7.45
CA GLU A 130 14.08 3.60 8.34
C GLU A 130 15.57 3.35 8.13
N ARG A 131 16.10 3.62 6.92
CA ARG A 131 17.53 3.40 6.61
C ARG A 131 18.44 4.52 7.10
N SER A 132 17.90 5.61 7.66
CA SER A 132 18.69 6.74 8.15
C SER A 132 18.85 6.68 9.68
N PRO A 133 19.98 6.17 10.20
CA PRO A 133 20.31 6.29 11.63
C PRO A 133 20.80 7.72 11.91
N CYS A 134 19.88 8.68 11.94
CA CYS A 134 20.21 10.07 12.17
C CYS A 134 19.60 10.57 13.48
N HIS A 135 19.99 9.99 14.62
CA HIS A 135 20.12 10.70 15.89
C HIS A 135 21.16 9.97 16.76
N ALA A 136 22.43 10.30 16.53
CA ALA A 136 23.46 10.16 17.55
C ALA A 136 22.97 10.87 18.83
N GLY A 137 22.97 10.14 19.94
CA GLY A 137 22.45 10.62 21.22
C GLY A 137 23.22 11.83 21.76
N PRO A 138 22.64 12.58 22.71
CA PRO A 138 23.42 13.53 23.47
C PRO A 138 24.40 12.74 24.37
N THR A 139 25.68 12.71 24.00
CA THR A 139 26.76 12.41 24.94
C THR A 139 26.65 13.42 26.08
N ARG A 140 26.31 12.92 27.28
CA ARG A 140 26.46 13.65 28.54
C ARG A 140 27.87 14.24 28.59
N THR A 141 27.96 15.56 28.60
CA THR A 141 29.13 16.27 29.12
C THR A 141 29.24 15.94 30.59
N VAL A 142 30.27 15.19 30.97
CA VAL A 142 30.71 15.08 32.36
C VAL A 142 31.76 16.18 32.52
N GLU A 143 31.41 17.27 33.20
CA GLU A 143 32.40 18.23 33.69
C GLU A 143 33.16 17.61 34.88
N ALA A 144 34.45 17.93 34.92
CA ALA A 144 35.42 17.49 35.91
C ALA A 144 35.37 18.33 37.19
#